data_AF-A0A812YF38-F1
#
_entry.id   AF-A0A812YF38-F1
#
_cell.length_a   1.000
_cell.length_b   1.000
_cell.length_c   1.000
_cell.angle_alpha   90.00
_cell.angle_beta   90.00
_cell.angle_gamma   90.00
#
_symmetry.space_group_name_H-M   'P 1'
#
loop_
_entity.id
_entity.type
_entity.pdbx_description
1 polymer ?
#
loop_
_entity_poly.entity_id
_entity_poly.type
_entity_poly.pdbx_seq_one_letter_code
_entity_poly.pdbx_strand_id
1 'polypeptide(L)'
;MPQQPTLYTSMASGTASPGLPVPPVPRALDPNLEQFIRQGFLVLPPAGSPQLHGSIYSKAWAINAKGPEETWKLADGVLGAIPELHQVLEVPHVRQALTSILGEGYMLHGHRHLHVSSENNQMWHKDSYWGFRKVRKHRPRWLMMLYYPQDTVIAMGPTCIMAGSQYWTKNTEHSECGEDILLPDSGVQSMFLPGSPSSQARCLREATANYLRQDANLVQELELTVSASTCVLMHYDLFHRASSRKGSTAPERFLVKFQFLRTTEPCPASTQAVLPSPLGVLPSPPSAPVQLEAILEDLRTWYCGIQTERQGVSLLSERAKDAEILCGDYGEAEKVAAAYRLGRVGARQLLARALTADEGTARAAAYGLTTAGPSAASAVLPLLSNASNRARRLAAFVVGETARPDASTIATLGQALRSSDSNKEAQCELLEAIGLVGARARSLGQDDLCNSCMQEVLPYLEQSGATWAKTQTGECAAYAILLAAGLKGQ
;
A
#
# COMPACT_ATOMS: atom_id res chain seq x y z
N MET A 1 19.63 -31.48 -78.95
CA MET A 1 19.86 -31.34 -77.49
C MET A 1 20.48 -29.99 -77.23
N PRO A 2 19.76 -28.99 -76.70
CA PRO A 2 20.33 -27.68 -76.44
C PRO A 2 20.61 -27.53 -74.93
N GLN A 3 21.85 -27.19 -74.57
CA GLN A 3 22.12 -26.55 -73.28
C GLN A 3 22.67 -25.16 -73.59
N GLN A 4 21.80 -24.18 -73.37
CA GLN A 4 22.08 -22.75 -73.45
C GLN A 4 22.65 -22.23 -72.11
N PRO A 5 23.39 -21.11 -72.15
CA PRO A 5 24.22 -20.63 -71.05
C PRO A 5 23.40 -19.92 -69.97
N THR A 6 23.70 -20.19 -68.70
CA THR A 6 23.12 -19.53 -67.54
C THR A 6 23.78 -18.17 -67.30
N LEU A 7 23.03 -17.12 -67.65
CA LEU A 7 23.22 -15.75 -67.17
C LEU A 7 22.85 -15.67 -65.68
N TYR A 8 23.79 -15.28 -64.84
CA TYR A 8 23.51 -14.84 -63.47
C TYR A 8 22.98 -13.41 -63.51
N THR A 9 21.68 -13.24 -63.30
CA THR A 9 21.05 -11.93 -63.10
C THR A 9 20.57 -11.82 -61.65
N SER A 10 21.09 -10.79 -60.98
CA SER A 10 20.65 -10.17 -59.73
C SER A 10 19.14 -10.16 -59.53
N MET A 11 18.65 -10.47 -58.32
CA MET A 11 17.50 -9.80 -57.71
C MET A 11 17.50 -9.82 -56.18
N ALA A 12 17.20 -8.63 -55.64
CA ALA A 12 16.46 -8.30 -54.42
C ALA A 12 17.16 -8.43 -53.05
N SER A 13 17.68 -7.28 -52.61
CA SER A 13 17.79 -6.84 -51.22
C SER A 13 16.44 -6.86 -50.50
N GLY A 14 16.30 -7.76 -49.52
CA GLY A 14 15.26 -7.69 -48.49
C GLY A 14 15.87 -7.27 -47.16
N THR A 15 15.61 -6.04 -46.72
CA THR A 15 15.97 -5.54 -45.39
C THR A 15 15.18 -6.31 -44.33
N ALA A 16 15.86 -7.11 -43.52
CA ALA A 16 15.27 -7.75 -42.36
C ALA A 16 14.75 -6.67 -41.39
N SER A 17 13.47 -6.75 -41.02
CA SER A 17 12.92 -5.95 -39.92
C SER A 17 13.72 -6.26 -38.65
N PRO A 18 14.13 -5.24 -37.86
CA PRO A 18 14.78 -5.49 -36.59
C PRO A 18 13.78 -6.23 -35.69
N GLY A 19 14.16 -7.42 -35.25
CA GLY A 19 13.37 -8.20 -34.29
C GLY A 19 13.06 -7.34 -33.08
N LEU A 20 11.79 -7.37 -32.65
CA LEU A 20 11.36 -6.74 -31.40
C LEU A 20 12.31 -7.19 -30.28
N PRO A 21 12.86 -6.26 -29.47
CA PRO A 21 13.72 -6.64 -28.36
C PRO A 21 12.93 -7.56 -27.43
N VAL A 22 13.47 -8.77 -27.21
CA VAL A 22 12.97 -9.68 -26.18
C VAL A 22 13.01 -8.90 -24.87
N PRO A 23 11.88 -8.76 -24.14
CA PRO A 23 11.89 -8.04 -22.88
C PRO A 23 12.91 -8.70 -21.94
N PRO A 24 13.76 -7.92 -21.25
CA PRO A 24 14.74 -8.49 -20.34
C PRO A 24 14.00 -9.37 -19.33
N VAL A 25 14.49 -10.59 -19.12
CA VAL A 25 14.01 -11.48 -18.05
C VAL A 25 14.01 -10.66 -16.76
N PRO A 26 12.89 -10.54 -16.03
CA PRO A 26 12.86 -9.80 -14.77
C PRO A 26 13.95 -10.36 -13.86
N ARG A 27 14.96 -9.54 -13.52
CA ARG A 27 15.93 -9.91 -12.48
C ARG A 27 15.17 -10.08 -11.17
N ALA A 28 15.58 -11.06 -10.37
CA ALA A 28 14.98 -11.28 -9.05
C ALA A 28 15.11 -10.02 -8.18
N LEU A 29 14.07 -9.74 -7.39
CA LEU A 29 14.10 -8.68 -6.39
C LEU A 29 15.15 -8.99 -5.31
N ASP A 30 15.61 -7.94 -4.62
CA ASP A 30 16.36 -8.11 -3.37
C ASP A 30 15.57 -9.01 -2.39
N PRO A 31 16.21 -9.98 -1.72
CA PRO A 31 15.52 -10.91 -0.82
C PRO A 31 14.72 -10.26 0.31
N ASN A 32 15.15 -9.09 0.80
CA ASN A 32 14.45 -8.37 1.85
C ASN A 32 13.24 -7.62 1.28
N LEU A 33 13.35 -7.07 0.07
CA LEU A 33 12.16 -6.53 -0.63
C LEU A 33 11.15 -7.64 -0.92
N GLU A 34 11.61 -8.82 -1.31
CA GLU A 34 10.78 -10.03 -1.48
C GLU A 34 10.12 -10.44 -0.15
N GLN A 35 10.86 -10.40 0.98
CA GLN A 35 10.29 -10.61 2.31
C GLN A 35 9.21 -9.56 2.63
N PHE A 36 9.48 -8.28 2.37
CA PHE A 36 8.53 -7.21 2.63
C PHE A 36 7.22 -7.40 1.85
N ILE A 37 7.26 -7.74 0.57
CA ILE A 37 6.01 -7.99 -0.18
C ILE A 37 5.32 -9.28 0.26
N ARG A 38 6.04 -10.28 0.76
CA ARG A 38 5.43 -11.52 1.29
C ARG A 38 4.76 -11.30 2.64
N GLN A 39 5.45 -10.64 3.57
CA GLN A 39 5.06 -10.55 4.97
C GLN A 39 4.47 -9.19 5.37
N GLY A 40 4.67 -8.16 4.55
CA GLY A 40 4.18 -6.81 4.77
C GLY A 40 5.03 -5.97 5.74
N PHE A 41 6.21 -6.43 6.16
CA PHE A 41 7.10 -5.66 7.03
C PHE A 41 8.56 -6.07 6.89
N LEU A 42 9.46 -5.22 7.43
CA LEU A 42 10.89 -5.45 7.50
C LEU A 42 11.45 -4.92 8.83
N VAL A 43 12.28 -5.71 9.51
CA VAL A 43 12.99 -5.29 10.73
C VAL A 43 14.42 -4.89 10.37
N LEU A 44 14.74 -3.60 10.51
CA LEU A 44 16.05 -3.08 10.15
C LEU A 44 17.07 -3.22 11.28
N PRO A 45 18.38 -3.22 10.98
CA PRO A 45 19.41 -3.06 12.00
C PRO A 45 19.24 -1.75 12.80
N PRO A 46 19.78 -1.68 14.03
CA PRO A 46 19.78 -0.49 14.87
C PRO A 46 20.22 0.76 14.11
N ALA A 47 19.42 1.80 14.18
CA ALA A 47 19.58 3.06 13.46
C ALA A 47 20.33 4.13 14.28
N GLY A 48 21.18 3.73 15.23
CA GLY A 48 21.78 4.69 16.13
C GLY A 48 22.77 4.10 17.12
N SER A 49 23.61 4.99 17.68
CA SER A 49 24.50 4.66 18.78
C SER A 49 23.74 4.56 20.11
N PRO A 50 24.32 3.92 21.14
CA PRO A 50 23.79 3.92 22.50
C PRO A 50 23.42 5.31 23.04
N GLN A 51 24.22 6.32 22.71
CA GLN A 51 23.99 7.70 23.12
C GLN A 51 22.76 8.30 22.43
N LEU A 52 22.57 8.03 21.13
CA LEU A 52 21.46 8.57 20.35
C LEU A 52 20.12 8.01 20.84
N HIS A 53 19.98 6.69 20.90
CA HIS A 53 18.71 6.09 21.31
C HIS A 53 18.44 6.30 22.81
N GLY A 54 19.49 6.41 23.64
CA GLY A 54 19.37 6.81 25.04
C GLY A 54 18.79 8.23 25.21
N SER A 55 19.29 9.21 24.45
CA SER A 55 18.74 10.58 24.45
C SER A 55 17.26 10.59 24.05
N ILE A 56 16.92 9.90 22.96
CA ILE A 56 15.53 9.81 22.48
C ILE A 56 14.62 9.17 23.53
N TYR A 57 15.06 8.07 24.15
CA TYR A 57 14.32 7.40 25.22
C TYR A 57 14.07 8.34 26.41
N SER A 58 15.11 9.01 26.91
CA SER A 58 14.97 9.93 28.04
C SER A 58 14.00 11.08 27.75
N LYS A 59 14.00 11.62 26.53
CA LYS A 59 13.05 12.68 26.13
C LYS A 59 11.62 12.15 25.99
N ALA A 60 11.44 10.99 25.38
CA ALA A 60 10.13 10.33 25.29
C ALA A 60 9.54 10.07 26.69
N TRP A 61 10.38 9.57 27.60
CA TRP A 61 9.99 9.36 28.99
C TRP A 61 9.63 10.67 29.69
N ALA A 62 10.45 11.72 29.56
CA ALA A 62 10.19 13.02 30.17
C ALA A 62 8.92 13.69 29.65
N ILE A 63 8.55 13.46 28.38
CA ILE A 63 7.27 13.90 27.81
C ILE A 63 6.13 13.14 28.49
N ASN A 64 6.21 11.80 28.54
CA ASN A 64 5.15 10.98 29.13
C ASN A 64 4.97 11.20 30.64
N ALA A 65 6.05 11.51 31.36
CA ALA A 65 6.02 11.84 32.78
C ALA A 65 5.16 13.09 33.09
N LYS A 66 4.87 13.94 32.10
CA LYS A 66 3.94 15.08 32.26
C LYS A 66 2.47 14.68 32.23
N GLY A 67 2.18 13.43 31.85
CA GLY A 67 0.84 12.85 31.78
C GLY A 67 0.40 12.51 30.34
N PRO A 68 -0.56 11.59 30.19
CA PRO A 68 -1.01 11.10 28.88
C PRO A 68 -1.64 12.19 28.00
N GLU A 69 -2.24 13.22 28.62
CA GLU A 69 -2.81 14.36 27.89
C GLU A 69 -1.72 15.18 27.19
N GLU A 70 -0.58 15.39 27.84
CA GLU A 70 0.56 16.13 27.26
C GLU A 70 1.24 15.33 26.14
N THR A 71 1.36 14.00 26.32
CA THR A 71 1.81 13.09 25.24
C THR A 71 0.87 13.15 24.03
N TRP A 72 -0.44 13.17 24.26
CA TRP A 72 -1.43 13.26 23.20
C TRP A 72 -1.39 14.62 22.48
N LYS A 73 -1.29 15.72 23.22
CA LYS A 73 -1.18 17.10 22.68
C LYS A 73 0.04 17.28 21.79
N LEU A 74 1.12 16.53 22.02
CA LEU A 74 2.29 16.56 21.15
C LEU A 74 1.91 16.23 19.70
N ALA A 75 0.98 15.29 19.50
CA ALA A 75 0.50 14.85 18.19
C ALA A 75 1.66 14.75 17.17
N ASP A 76 1.55 15.45 16.05
CA ASP A 76 2.52 15.47 14.93
C ASP A 76 3.81 16.28 15.23
N GLY A 77 3.87 16.94 16.39
CA GLY A 77 4.98 17.76 16.85
C GLY A 77 6.19 17.01 17.42
N VAL A 78 6.18 15.67 17.39
CA VAL A 78 7.23 14.83 18.02
C VAL A 78 8.64 15.13 17.51
N LEU A 79 8.82 15.46 16.23
CA LEU A 79 10.13 15.85 15.68
C LEU A 79 10.66 17.17 16.25
N GLY A 80 9.75 18.09 16.60
CA GLY A 80 10.13 19.34 17.28
C GLY A 80 10.52 19.09 18.73
N ALA A 81 9.86 18.17 19.42
CA ALA A 81 10.15 17.83 20.81
C ALA A 81 11.38 16.90 20.98
N ILE A 82 11.64 16.04 19.99
CA ILE A 82 12.75 15.09 19.97
C ILE A 82 13.51 15.22 18.63
N PRO A 83 14.32 16.26 18.44
CA PRO A 83 15.00 16.53 17.17
C PRO A 83 16.02 15.45 16.76
N GLU A 84 16.52 14.65 17.70
CA GLU A 84 17.40 13.50 17.42
C GLU A 84 16.78 12.46 16.49
N LEU A 85 15.44 12.42 16.39
CA LEU A 85 14.75 11.55 15.45
C LEU A 85 15.09 11.86 13.99
N HIS A 86 15.52 13.08 13.65
CA HIS A 86 16.04 13.39 12.32
C HIS A 86 17.25 12.52 11.96
N GLN A 87 18.14 12.27 12.92
CA GLN A 87 19.32 11.44 12.70
C GLN A 87 18.95 9.98 12.41
N VAL A 88 17.91 9.46 13.06
CA VAL A 88 17.36 8.11 12.80
C VAL A 88 16.82 8.01 11.37
N LEU A 89 16.08 9.02 10.92
CA LEU A 89 15.51 9.09 9.57
C LEU A 89 16.58 9.25 8.47
N GLU A 90 17.76 9.75 8.83
CA GLU A 90 18.87 10.01 7.91
C GLU A 90 19.86 8.85 7.81
N VAL A 91 19.75 7.83 8.68
CA VAL A 91 20.64 6.67 8.66
C VAL A 91 20.64 6.01 7.26
N PRO A 92 21.81 5.75 6.66
CA PRO A 92 21.91 5.28 5.28
C PRO A 92 21.06 4.04 4.98
N HIS A 93 21.08 3.04 5.85
CA HIS A 93 20.35 1.79 5.63
C HIS A 93 18.83 1.94 5.85
N VAL A 94 18.40 2.90 6.68
CA VAL A 94 16.98 3.28 6.82
C VAL A 94 16.50 3.96 5.55
N ARG A 95 17.25 4.97 5.06
CA ARG A 95 16.93 5.67 3.80
C ARG A 95 16.91 4.71 2.61
N GLN A 96 17.87 3.80 2.52
CA GLN A 96 17.95 2.80 1.47
C GLN A 96 16.71 1.89 1.48
N ALA A 97 16.30 1.39 2.65
CA ALA A 97 15.10 0.57 2.78
C ALA A 97 13.81 1.32 2.40
N LEU A 98 13.68 2.58 2.83
CA LEU A 98 12.57 3.45 2.42
C LEU A 98 12.57 3.67 0.91
N THR A 99 13.71 3.97 0.29
CA THR A 99 13.84 4.16 -1.17
C THR A 99 13.53 2.88 -1.95
N SER A 100 14.00 1.71 -1.50
CA SER A 100 13.72 0.44 -2.19
C SER A 100 12.25 0.07 -2.13
N ILE A 101 11.58 0.36 -1.02
CA ILE A 101 10.15 0.08 -0.88
C ILE A 101 9.30 1.15 -1.59
N LEU A 102 9.54 2.45 -1.37
CA LEU A 102 8.67 3.56 -1.82
C LEU A 102 9.13 4.28 -3.08
N GLY A 103 10.30 3.93 -3.63
CA GLY A 103 10.91 4.68 -4.73
C GLY A 103 11.65 5.93 -4.28
N GLU A 104 12.35 6.54 -5.22
CA GLU A 104 13.12 7.77 -4.99
C GLU A 104 12.21 8.95 -4.68
N GLY A 105 12.68 9.87 -3.84
CA GLY A 105 11.94 11.09 -3.50
C GLY A 105 10.67 10.84 -2.69
N TYR A 106 10.53 9.69 -2.02
CA TYR A 106 9.46 9.45 -1.05
C TYR A 106 9.36 10.62 -0.06
N MET A 107 8.15 10.86 0.45
CA MET A 107 7.89 11.97 1.36
C MET A 107 7.55 11.47 2.76
N LEU A 108 8.14 12.10 3.78
CA LEU A 108 7.73 11.93 5.17
C LEU A 108 6.42 12.68 5.40
N HIS A 109 5.34 11.93 5.66
CA HIS A 109 4.03 12.51 5.92
C HIS A 109 4.04 13.31 7.23
N GLY A 110 3.15 14.31 7.32
CA GLY A 110 3.00 15.14 8.51
C GLY A 110 2.63 14.32 9.75
N HIS A 111 1.91 13.20 9.56
CA HIS A 111 1.46 12.36 10.65
C HIS A 111 2.59 11.56 11.30
N ARG A 112 2.79 11.79 12.59
CA ARG A 112 3.81 11.12 13.38
C ARG A 112 3.41 11.17 14.85
N HIS A 113 3.70 10.13 15.61
CA HIS A 113 3.21 10.07 16.98
C HIS A 113 4.12 9.30 17.91
N LEU A 114 4.29 9.80 19.13
CA LEU A 114 4.91 9.08 20.24
C LEU A 114 3.84 8.17 20.87
N HIS A 115 4.00 6.86 20.72
CA HIS A 115 3.12 5.88 21.34
C HIS A 115 3.75 5.30 22.60
N VAL A 116 2.91 5.16 23.64
CA VAL A 116 3.25 4.52 24.91
C VAL A 116 2.34 3.30 25.10
N SER A 117 2.90 2.18 25.53
CA SER A 117 2.13 0.98 25.87
C SER A 117 1.08 1.26 26.95
N SER A 118 -0.06 0.58 26.87
CA SER A 118 -1.11 0.64 27.90
C SER A 118 -1.38 -0.75 28.50
N GLU A 119 -2.16 -0.81 29.57
CA GLU A 119 -2.64 -2.08 30.15
C GLU A 119 -3.78 -2.71 29.33
N ASN A 120 -4.32 -1.99 28.34
CA ASN A 120 -5.35 -2.50 27.44
C ASN A 120 -4.75 -2.99 26.13
N ASN A 121 -5.34 -4.06 25.59
CA ASN A 121 -5.07 -4.50 24.23
C ASN A 121 -5.79 -3.60 23.23
N GLN A 122 -5.12 -3.28 22.13
CA GLN A 122 -5.81 -2.79 20.95
C GLN A 122 -6.45 -3.94 20.17
N MET A 123 -7.52 -3.63 19.45
CA MET A 123 -8.07 -4.51 18.43
C MET A 123 -7.11 -4.60 17.24
N TRP A 124 -7.19 -5.69 16.48
CA TRP A 124 -6.54 -5.77 15.18
C TRP A 124 -7.14 -4.72 14.24
N HIS A 125 -6.30 -3.81 13.76
CA HIS A 125 -6.73 -2.76 12.85
C HIS A 125 -5.75 -2.56 11.68
N LYS A 126 -6.27 -2.00 10.59
CA LYS A 126 -5.50 -1.31 9.55
C LYS A 126 -5.70 0.19 9.74
N ASP A 127 -4.59 0.91 9.76
CA ASP A 127 -4.57 2.36 9.99
C ASP A 127 -5.42 3.11 8.96
N SER A 128 -5.89 4.28 9.39
CA SER A 128 -6.41 5.33 8.51
C SER A 128 -5.88 6.68 9.01
N TYR A 129 -5.62 7.60 8.09
CA TYR A 129 -5.19 8.94 8.48
C TYR A 129 -6.45 9.73 8.87
N TRP A 130 -6.63 10.08 10.15
CA TRP A 130 -7.81 10.80 10.67
C TRP A 130 -9.17 10.19 10.32
N GLY A 131 -9.25 8.86 10.16
CA GLY A 131 -10.48 8.21 9.73
C GLY A 131 -10.84 8.43 8.26
N PHE A 132 -9.90 8.94 7.46
CA PHE A 132 -10.08 9.13 6.04
C PHE A 132 -9.96 7.78 5.35
N ARG A 133 -11.10 7.17 5.07
CA ARG A 133 -11.17 5.90 4.36
C ARG A 133 -10.70 6.06 2.92
N LYS A 134 -9.71 5.27 2.52
CA LYS A 134 -9.20 5.15 1.15
C LYS A 134 -9.34 3.71 0.67
N VAL A 135 -9.27 3.49 -0.65
CA VAL A 135 -9.14 2.13 -1.18
C VAL A 135 -7.84 1.54 -0.64
N ARG A 136 -7.90 0.32 -0.08
CA ARG A 136 -6.71 -0.42 0.39
C ARG A 136 -5.83 -0.74 -0.83
N LYS A 137 -4.52 -0.59 -0.72
CA LYS A 137 -3.61 -0.67 -1.88
C LYS A 137 -2.60 -1.77 -1.69
N HIS A 138 -2.61 -2.75 -2.60
CA HIS A 138 -1.61 -3.83 -2.57
C HIS A 138 -0.21 -3.34 -2.96
N ARG A 139 -0.15 -2.29 -3.80
CA ARG A 139 1.09 -1.55 -4.08
C ARG A 139 1.31 -0.54 -2.95
N PRO A 140 2.48 -0.50 -2.29
CA PRO A 140 2.72 0.41 -1.19
C PRO A 140 2.84 1.85 -1.72
N ARG A 141 1.70 2.54 -1.69
CA ARG A 141 1.61 4.00 -1.84
C ARG A 141 1.95 4.70 -0.52
N TRP A 142 1.64 4.03 0.60
CA TRP A 142 1.92 4.46 1.95
C TRP A 142 2.76 3.41 2.68
N LEU A 143 3.56 3.84 3.64
CA LEU A 143 4.35 2.99 4.53
C LEU A 143 4.32 3.57 5.94
N MET A 144 4.36 2.70 6.94
CA MET A 144 4.63 3.09 8.32
C MET A 144 6.05 2.68 8.72
N MET A 145 6.69 3.48 9.57
CA MET A 145 7.90 3.07 10.31
C MET A 145 7.65 3.21 11.80
N LEU A 146 7.96 2.15 12.54
CA LEU A 146 7.97 2.15 14.01
C LEU A 146 9.41 2.16 14.50
N TYR A 147 9.82 3.22 15.18
CA TYR A 147 11.14 3.33 15.82
C TYR A 147 11.05 3.05 17.31
N TYR A 148 11.88 2.13 17.80
CA TYR A 148 11.93 1.71 19.20
C TYR A 148 13.22 2.23 19.87
N PRO A 149 13.16 3.22 20.78
CA PRO A 149 14.36 3.77 21.43
C PRO A 149 14.92 2.89 22.56
N GLN A 150 14.24 1.77 22.87
CA GLN A 150 14.57 0.83 23.95
C GLN A 150 14.37 -0.62 23.48
N ASP A 151 14.99 -1.56 24.21
CA ASP A 151 14.68 -2.98 24.04
C ASP A 151 13.20 -3.24 24.34
N THR A 152 12.55 -3.97 23.44
CA THR A 152 11.14 -4.33 23.58
C THR A 152 11.02 -5.79 23.96
N VAL A 153 10.40 -6.07 25.11
CA VAL A 153 10.12 -7.42 25.60
C VAL A 153 8.61 -7.65 25.73
N ILE A 154 8.19 -8.92 25.76
CA ILE A 154 6.77 -9.30 25.86
C ILE A 154 6.06 -8.65 27.04
N ALA A 155 6.74 -8.47 28.18
CA ALA A 155 6.14 -7.86 29.37
C ALA A 155 5.70 -6.39 29.16
N MET A 156 6.30 -5.67 28.21
CA MET A 156 6.03 -4.25 27.96
C MET A 156 4.80 -4.00 27.08
N GLY A 157 4.13 -5.03 26.56
CA GLY A 157 3.07 -4.85 25.56
C GLY A 157 3.64 -4.47 24.20
N PRO A 158 4.38 -5.38 23.53
CA PRO A 158 4.92 -5.15 22.19
C PRO A 158 3.82 -4.85 21.16
N THR A 159 4.22 -4.24 20.05
CA THR A 159 3.38 -4.23 18.85
C THR A 159 3.24 -5.66 18.34
N CYS A 160 2.01 -6.07 18.03
CA CYS A 160 1.73 -7.32 17.35
C CYS A 160 1.32 -7.04 15.91
N ILE A 161 1.75 -7.88 14.98
CA ILE A 161 1.45 -7.78 13.56
C ILE A 161 0.89 -9.10 13.06
N MET A 162 0.07 -9.04 12.02
CA MET A 162 -0.43 -10.20 11.30
C MET A 162 0.28 -10.24 9.94
N ALA A 163 1.46 -10.84 9.90
CA ALA A 163 2.31 -10.90 8.71
C ALA A 163 1.56 -11.51 7.52
N GLY A 164 1.65 -10.90 6.35
CA GLY A 164 0.97 -11.36 5.12
C GLY A 164 -0.46 -10.84 4.95
N SER A 165 -1.01 -10.12 5.94
CA SER A 165 -2.41 -9.65 5.93
C SER A 165 -2.69 -8.41 5.09
N GLN A 166 -1.64 -7.78 4.52
CA GLN A 166 -1.76 -6.54 3.76
C GLN A 166 -2.67 -6.65 2.53
N TYR A 167 -2.87 -7.86 2.00
CA TYR A 167 -3.65 -8.12 0.79
C TYR A 167 -5.10 -8.56 1.04
N TRP A 168 -5.48 -8.75 2.30
CA TRP A 168 -6.82 -9.28 2.62
C TRP A 168 -7.55 -8.32 3.54
N THR A 169 -8.83 -8.12 3.27
CA THR A 169 -9.72 -7.32 4.11
C THR A 169 -11.02 -8.08 4.37
N LYS A 170 -11.80 -7.59 5.32
CA LYS A 170 -13.15 -8.10 5.56
C LYS A 170 -14.08 -7.55 4.48
N ASN A 171 -15.09 -8.33 4.09
CA ASN A 171 -16.13 -7.89 3.17
C ASN A 171 -17.12 -6.91 3.84
N THR A 172 -16.59 -5.87 4.47
CA THR A 172 -17.32 -4.78 5.11
C THR A 172 -16.47 -3.53 5.04
N GLU A 173 -16.82 -2.60 4.17
CA GLU A 173 -16.13 -1.31 4.06
C GLU A 173 -16.83 -0.17 4.81
N HIS A 174 -17.77 -0.48 5.70
CA HIS A 174 -18.34 0.50 6.62
C HIS A 174 -17.65 0.42 7.98
N SER A 175 -16.76 1.38 8.25
CA SER A 175 -16.38 1.73 9.61
C SER A 175 -16.56 3.24 9.79
N GLU A 176 -17.17 3.63 10.92
CA GLU A 176 -17.37 5.05 11.26
C GLU A 176 -16.02 5.79 11.43
N CYS A 177 -14.95 5.04 11.72
CA CYS A 177 -13.61 5.54 11.98
C CYS A 177 -12.64 5.37 10.80
N GLY A 178 -13.08 4.94 9.61
CA GLY A 178 -12.23 4.74 8.41
C GLY A 178 -11.20 3.61 8.47
N GLU A 179 -10.93 3.04 9.65
CA GLU A 179 -10.06 1.89 9.86
C GLU A 179 -10.75 0.56 9.52
N ASP A 180 -9.98 -0.45 9.13
CA ASP A 180 -10.52 -1.82 9.07
C ASP A 180 -10.23 -2.46 10.43
N ILE A 181 -11.26 -2.78 11.21
CA ILE A 181 -11.13 -3.37 12.55
C ILE A 181 -11.68 -4.79 12.54
N LEU A 182 -10.89 -5.77 12.99
CA LEU A 182 -11.39 -7.13 13.17
C LEU A 182 -12.18 -7.21 14.48
N LEU A 183 -13.49 -7.27 14.34
CA LEU A 183 -14.40 -7.38 15.47
C LEU A 183 -14.58 -8.85 15.91
N PRO A 184 -14.57 -9.15 17.23
CA PRO A 184 -15.09 -10.41 17.74
C PRO A 184 -16.61 -10.50 17.48
N ASP A 185 -17.17 -11.70 17.61
CA ASP A 185 -18.62 -11.91 17.48
C ASP A 185 -19.45 -11.07 18.48
N SER A 186 -18.82 -10.59 19.56
CA SER A 186 -19.42 -9.69 20.56
C SER A 186 -19.62 -8.24 20.11
N GLY A 187 -19.16 -7.85 18.91
CA GLY A 187 -19.50 -6.57 18.27
C GLY A 187 -18.91 -5.30 18.90
N VAL A 188 -17.89 -5.42 19.76
CA VAL A 188 -17.24 -4.27 20.43
C VAL A 188 -16.44 -3.42 19.44
N GLN A 189 -16.78 -2.13 19.27
CA GLN A 189 -16.18 -1.24 18.27
C GLN A 189 -15.00 -0.36 18.75
N SER A 190 -14.66 -0.36 20.05
CA SER A 190 -13.58 0.48 20.59
C SER A 190 -12.19 -0.02 20.15
N MET A 191 -11.30 0.90 19.72
CA MET A 191 -9.90 0.56 19.39
C MET A 191 -9.19 -0.18 20.53
N PHE A 192 -9.59 0.07 21.78
CA PHE A 192 -9.14 -0.70 22.95
C PHE A 192 -10.21 -1.69 23.40
N LEU A 193 -9.80 -2.93 23.70
CA LEU A 193 -10.69 -3.94 24.26
C LEU A 193 -10.84 -3.73 25.77
N PRO A 194 -12.04 -3.39 26.29
CA PRO A 194 -12.26 -3.34 27.72
C PRO A 194 -12.36 -4.76 28.31
N GLY A 195 -12.13 -4.88 29.62
CA GLY A 195 -12.39 -6.10 30.39
C GLY A 195 -11.13 -6.82 30.86
N SER A 196 -11.32 -8.00 31.44
CA SER A 196 -10.22 -8.82 31.99
C SER A 196 -9.24 -9.29 30.90
N PRO A 197 -7.96 -9.58 31.24
CA PRO A 197 -6.99 -10.14 30.29
C PRO A 197 -7.50 -11.41 29.56
N SER A 198 -8.18 -12.29 30.28
CA SER A 198 -8.75 -13.54 29.72
C SER A 198 -9.86 -13.28 28.70
N SER A 199 -10.70 -12.27 28.92
CA SER A 199 -11.74 -11.87 27.97
C SER A 199 -11.16 -11.17 26.76
N GLN A 200 -10.19 -10.27 26.94
CA GLN A 200 -9.48 -9.63 25.84
C GLN A 200 -8.80 -10.66 24.93
N ALA A 201 -8.07 -11.62 25.52
CA ALA A 201 -7.41 -12.68 24.78
C ALA A 201 -8.39 -13.58 24.01
N ARG A 202 -9.59 -13.84 24.56
CA ARG A 202 -10.66 -14.57 23.86
C ARG A 202 -11.17 -13.79 22.65
N CYS A 203 -11.53 -12.52 22.83
CA CYS A 203 -12.03 -11.67 21.74
C CYS A 203 -11.02 -11.56 20.59
N LEU A 204 -9.73 -11.42 20.89
CA LEU A 204 -8.68 -11.37 19.86
C LEU A 204 -8.58 -12.70 19.09
N ARG A 205 -8.67 -13.84 19.79
CA ARG A 205 -8.68 -15.17 19.13
C ARG A 205 -9.91 -15.35 18.25
N GLU A 206 -11.08 -14.92 18.70
CA GLU A 206 -12.32 -14.97 17.92
C GLU A 206 -12.23 -14.07 16.68
N ALA A 207 -11.81 -12.81 16.83
CA ALA A 207 -11.62 -11.88 15.72
C ALA A 207 -10.62 -12.41 14.68
N THR A 208 -9.52 -13.01 15.15
CA THR A 208 -8.51 -13.63 14.29
C THR A 208 -9.11 -14.86 13.59
N ALA A 209 -9.73 -15.79 14.34
CA ALA A 209 -10.35 -16.97 13.75
C ALA A 209 -11.41 -16.61 12.70
N ASN A 210 -12.21 -15.58 12.96
CA ASN A 210 -13.22 -15.05 12.05
C ASN A 210 -12.64 -14.53 10.74
N TYR A 211 -11.53 -13.78 10.83
CA TYR A 211 -10.80 -13.32 9.65
C TYR A 211 -10.16 -14.49 8.90
N LEU A 212 -9.67 -15.50 9.62
CA LEU A 212 -8.97 -16.67 9.08
C LEU A 212 -9.88 -17.84 8.70
N ARG A 213 -11.21 -17.66 8.65
CA ARG A 213 -12.20 -18.75 8.58
C ARG A 213 -12.03 -19.74 7.42
N GLN A 214 -11.12 -19.55 6.46
CA GLN A 214 -10.82 -20.58 5.45
C GLN A 214 -9.33 -20.85 5.14
N ASP A 215 -8.35 -20.07 5.62
CA ASP A 215 -6.95 -20.26 5.20
C ASP A 215 -5.93 -19.91 6.31
N ALA A 216 -5.64 -20.89 7.16
CA ALA A 216 -4.69 -20.75 8.29
C ALA A 216 -3.22 -20.50 7.88
N ASN A 217 -2.90 -20.58 6.59
CA ASN A 217 -1.54 -20.45 6.07
C ASN A 217 -1.26 -19.10 5.37
N LEU A 218 -2.24 -18.20 5.28
CA LEU A 218 -2.06 -16.90 4.60
C LEU A 218 -1.37 -15.85 5.45
N VAL A 219 -1.50 -15.96 6.78
CA VAL A 219 -0.95 -14.97 7.70
C VAL A 219 -0.37 -15.59 8.95
N GLN A 220 0.50 -14.85 9.62
CA GLN A 220 1.13 -15.26 10.88
C GLN A 220 1.07 -14.13 11.91
N GLU A 221 0.55 -14.41 13.11
CA GLU A 221 0.65 -13.47 14.23
C GLU A 221 2.07 -13.47 14.80
N LEU A 222 2.64 -12.27 14.96
CA LEU A 222 3.98 -12.06 15.51
C LEU A 222 3.97 -10.93 16.54
N GLU A 223 4.65 -11.14 17.66
CA GLU A 223 4.91 -10.12 18.68
C GLU A 223 6.32 -9.54 18.47
N LEU A 224 6.40 -8.22 18.23
CA LEU A 224 7.66 -7.56 17.91
C LEU A 224 8.50 -7.33 19.17
N THR A 225 9.45 -8.23 19.42
CA THR A 225 10.52 -8.05 20.41
C THR A 225 11.81 -7.70 19.67
N VAL A 226 12.26 -6.46 19.84
CA VAL A 226 13.38 -5.88 19.09
C VAL A 226 14.34 -5.20 20.04
N SER A 227 15.62 -5.12 19.66
CA SER A 227 16.62 -4.35 20.41
C SER A 227 16.36 -2.85 20.28
N ALA A 228 16.92 -2.07 21.19
CA ALA A 228 16.91 -0.62 21.13
C ALA A 228 17.47 -0.10 19.80
N SER A 229 16.99 1.08 19.41
CA SER A 229 17.29 1.75 18.16
C SER A 229 16.80 1.04 16.89
N THR A 230 15.92 0.04 17.00
CA THR A 230 15.40 -0.67 15.83
C THR A 230 14.29 0.12 15.12
N CYS A 231 14.35 0.13 13.78
CA CYS A 231 13.25 0.57 12.91
C CYS A 231 12.53 -0.65 12.32
N VAL A 232 11.20 -0.70 12.44
CA VAL A 232 10.36 -1.68 11.73
C VAL A 232 9.56 -0.95 10.67
N LEU A 233 9.82 -1.28 9.39
CA LEU A 233 9.04 -0.80 8.26
C LEU A 233 7.83 -1.70 8.06
N MET A 234 6.64 -1.14 7.88
CA MET A 234 5.39 -1.88 7.76
C MET A 234 4.55 -1.33 6.60
N HIS A 235 4.01 -2.22 5.79
CA HIS A 235 3.00 -1.89 4.80
C HIS A 235 1.81 -1.22 5.52
N TYR A 236 1.30 -0.12 4.94
CA TYR A 236 0.27 0.69 5.59
C TYR A 236 -1.01 -0.11 5.91
N ASP A 237 -1.39 -1.01 5.00
CA ASP A 237 -2.55 -1.88 5.15
C ASP A 237 -2.28 -3.21 5.87
N LEU A 238 -1.17 -3.34 6.62
CA LEU A 238 -0.89 -4.52 7.45
C LEU A 238 -1.71 -4.47 8.74
N PHE A 239 -2.44 -5.55 9.06
CA PHE A 239 -3.13 -5.63 10.35
C PHE A 239 -2.12 -5.65 11.49
N HIS A 240 -2.33 -4.77 12.47
CA HIS A 240 -1.49 -4.65 13.65
C HIS A 240 -2.30 -4.24 14.88
N ARG A 241 -1.67 -4.33 16.04
CA ARG A 241 -2.22 -3.88 17.33
C ARG A 241 -1.11 -3.62 18.35
N ALA A 242 -1.36 -2.81 19.35
CA ALA A 242 -0.61 -2.83 20.61
C ALA A 242 -1.15 -3.94 21.52
N SER A 243 -0.26 -4.75 22.10
CA SER A 243 -0.63 -5.68 23.16
C SER A 243 -0.59 -5.01 24.54
N SER A 244 -1.33 -5.57 25.49
CA SER A 244 -1.37 -5.11 26.87
C SER A 244 -0.02 -5.30 27.57
N ARG A 245 0.43 -4.25 28.25
CA ARG A 245 1.53 -4.32 29.22
C ARG A 245 1.14 -5.26 30.38
N LYS A 246 2.08 -6.12 30.83
CA LYS A 246 1.83 -7.15 31.86
C LYS A 246 1.83 -6.56 33.27
N GLY A 247 0.80 -5.79 33.59
CA GLY A 247 0.60 -5.13 34.88
C GLY A 247 1.31 -3.79 35.01
N SER A 248 1.05 -3.10 36.12
CA SER A 248 1.51 -1.73 36.37
C SER A 248 3.00 -1.61 36.71
N THR A 249 3.64 -2.72 37.10
CA THR A 249 5.08 -2.77 37.43
C THR A 249 5.97 -3.08 36.23
N ALA A 250 5.38 -3.53 35.11
CA ALA A 250 6.13 -3.75 33.89
C ALA A 250 6.55 -2.41 33.27
N PRO A 251 7.74 -2.33 32.65
CA PRO A 251 8.21 -1.09 32.04
C PRO A 251 7.31 -0.65 30.88
N GLU A 252 7.21 0.66 30.69
CA GLU A 252 6.47 1.23 29.57
C GLU A 252 7.27 1.10 28.28
N ARG A 253 6.61 0.69 27.20
CA ARG A 253 7.17 0.68 25.86
C ARG A 253 6.93 2.03 25.20
N PHE A 254 8.00 2.68 24.75
CA PHE A 254 7.92 3.83 23.85
C PHE A 254 8.16 3.37 22.40
N LEU A 255 7.41 3.90 21.44
CA LEU A 255 7.82 3.93 20.02
C LEU A 255 7.43 5.27 19.40
N VAL A 256 8.11 5.64 18.31
CA VAL A 256 7.68 6.74 17.45
C VAL A 256 7.20 6.15 16.12
N LYS A 257 5.95 6.43 15.76
CA LYS A 257 5.35 6.06 14.47
C LYS A 257 5.56 7.19 13.48
N PHE A 258 6.04 6.87 12.29
CA PHE A 258 6.14 7.75 11.13
C PHE A 258 5.33 7.18 9.97
N GLN A 259 4.80 8.04 9.12
CA GLN A 259 4.15 7.65 7.87
C GLN A 259 4.91 8.24 6.67
N PHE A 260 4.98 7.50 5.58
CA PHE A 260 5.66 7.90 4.36
C PHE A 260 4.79 7.66 3.14
N LEU A 261 4.96 8.53 2.14
CA LEU A 261 4.24 8.50 0.87
C LEU A 261 5.19 8.23 -0.28
N ARG A 262 4.77 7.34 -1.18
CA ARG A 262 5.39 7.17 -2.49
C ARG A 262 5.11 8.38 -3.36
N THR A 263 6.13 8.91 -4.03
CA THR A 263 5.97 10.01 -5.00
C THR A 263 6.40 9.61 -6.42
N THR A 264 7.07 8.46 -6.55
CA THR A 264 7.56 7.92 -7.82
C THR A 264 7.26 6.42 -7.92
N GLU A 265 6.97 5.95 -9.13
CA GLU A 265 6.86 4.52 -9.41
C GLU A 265 8.23 3.83 -9.26
N PRO A 266 8.27 2.54 -8.85
CA PRO A 266 9.52 1.81 -8.74
C PRO A 266 10.29 1.79 -10.07
N CYS A 267 11.62 1.87 -9.99
CA CYS A 267 12.50 1.67 -11.13
C CYS A 267 13.50 0.55 -10.81
N PRO A 268 14.02 -0.18 -11.82
CA PRO A 268 14.98 -1.26 -11.59
C PRO A 268 16.21 -0.86 -10.76
N ALA A 269 16.64 0.40 -10.85
CA ALA A 269 17.81 0.87 -10.12
C ALA A 269 17.57 0.95 -8.60
N SER A 270 16.40 1.40 -8.15
CA SER A 270 16.09 1.54 -6.72
C SER A 270 15.72 0.21 -6.05
N THR A 271 15.19 -0.75 -6.80
CA THR A 271 14.73 -2.05 -6.29
C THR A 271 15.80 -3.14 -6.27
N GLN A 272 16.96 -2.88 -6.88
CA GLN A 272 18.12 -3.78 -6.91
C GLN A 272 19.19 -3.41 -5.87
N ALA A 273 19.02 -2.32 -5.13
CA ALA A 273 19.96 -1.95 -4.07
C ALA A 273 19.91 -3.02 -2.96
N VAL A 274 21.06 -3.60 -2.62
CA VAL A 274 21.16 -4.62 -1.58
C VAL A 274 20.71 -4.04 -0.25
N LEU A 275 19.60 -4.55 0.28
CA LEU A 275 19.10 -4.12 1.57
C LEU A 275 19.94 -4.75 2.70
N PRO A 276 20.16 -4.04 3.81
CA PRO A 276 20.84 -4.63 4.97
C PRO A 276 20.12 -5.89 5.41
N SER A 277 20.86 -6.93 5.80
CA SER A 277 20.26 -8.14 6.35
C SER A 277 19.40 -7.79 7.57
N PRO A 278 18.10 -8.13 7.57
CA PRO A 278 17.23 -7.82 8.68
C PRO A 278 17.71 -8.58 9.92
N LEU A 279 17.54 -7.95 11.10
CA LEU A 279 17.81 -8.64 12.36
C LEU A 279 16.67 -9.60 12.68
N GLY A 280 17.03 -10.86 12.94
CA GLY A 280 16.07 -11.93 13.16
C GLY A 280 15.43 -12.36 11.85
N VAL A 281 15.99 -13.39 11.22
CA VAL A 281 15.30 -14.11 10.15
C VAL A 281 14.09 -14.75 10.80
N LEU A 282 12.93 -14.12 10.69
CA LEU A 282 11.69 -14.84 10.92
C LEU A 282 11.69 -16.02 9.94
N PRO A 283 11.35 -17.24 10.41
CA PRO A 283 11.33 -18.39 9.53
C PRO A 283 10.51 -18.01 8.30
N SER A 284 11.14 -18.06 7.11
CA SER A 284 10.40 -17.85 5.87
C SER A 284 9.23 -18.83 5.91
N PRO A 285 7.97 -18.37 5.77
CA PRO A 285 6.86 -19.30 5.72
C PRO A 285 7.14 -20.32 4.60
N PRO A 286 6.62 -21.57 4.71
CA PRO A 286 6.62 -22.49 3.58
C PRO A 286 6.08 -21.77 2.34
N SER A 287 6.43 -22.26 1.14
CA SER A 287 6.00 -21.72 -0.16
C SER A 287 4.66 -20.98 -0.06
N ALA A 288 4.62 -19.70 -0.44
CA ALA A 288 3.42 -18.90 -0.19
C ALA A 288 2.18 -19.58 -0.77
N PRO A 289 1.02 -19.45 -0.08
CA PRO A 289 -0.22 -19.99 -0.60
C PRO A 289 -0.49 -19.52 -2.03
N VAL A 290 -1.15 -20.37 -2.83
CA VAL A 290 -1.40 -20.09 -4.26
C VAL A 290 -2.13 -18.77 -4.48
N GLN A 291 -2.98 -18.37 -3.53
CA GLN A 291 -3.69 -17.11 -3.54
C GLN A 291 -2.73 -15.92 -3.46
N LEU A 292 -1.74 -16.00 -2.57
CA LEU A 292 -0.71 -14.98 -2.39
C LEU A 292 0.25 -14.92 -3.58
N GLU A 293 0.67 -16.07 -4.13
CA GLU A 293 1.57 -16.08 -5.30
C GLU A 293 0.96 -15.37 -6.51
N ALA A 294 -0.37 -15.42 -6.69
CA ALA A 294 -1.02 -14.63 -7.72
C ALA A 294 -0.73 -13.14 -7.51
N ILE A 295 -0.81 -12.57 -6.31
CA ILE A 295 -0.51 -11.15 -6.10
C ILE A 295 0.99 -10.86 -6.26
N LEU A 296 1.84 -11.73 -5.71
CA LEU A 296 3.30 -11.54 -5.72
C LEU A 296 3.87 -11.52 -7.14
N GLU A 297 3.34 -12.32 -8.06
CA GLU A 297 3.75 -12.30 -9.47
C GLU A 297 3.55 -10.91 -10.12
N ASP A 298 2.45 -10.23 -9.80
CA ASP A 298 2.21 -8.87 -10.29
C ASP A 298 3.13 -7.86 -9.61
N LEU A 299 3.26 -7.92 -8.28
CA LEU A 299 4.09 -6.99 -7.52
C LEU A 299 5.55 -7.07 -7.92
N ARG A 300 6.11 -8.27 -8.13
CA ARG A 300 7.48 -8.45 -8.62
C ARG A 300 7.69 -7.74 -9.96
N THR A 301 6.73 -7.90 -10.87
CA THR A 301 6.78 -7.26 -12.18
C THR A 301 6.68 -5.73 -12.05
N TRP A 302 5.79 -5.23 -11.20
CA TRP A 302 5.63 -3.80 -10.93
C TRP A 302 6.87 -3.17 -10.31
N TYR A 303 7.52 -3.82 -9.33
CA TYR A 303 8.79 -3.37 -8.75
C TYR A 303 9.96 -3.40 -9.75
N CYS A 304 9.88 -4.23 -10.78
CA CYS A 304 10.83 -4.18 -11.90
C CYS A 304 10.55 -3.02 -12.88
N GLY A 305 9.60 -2.12 -12.58
CA GLY A 305 9.24 -1.00 -13.46
C GLY A 305 8.49 -1.43 -14.73
N ILE A 306 8.01 -2.66 -14.80
CA ILE A 306 7.33 -3.19 -15.99
C ILE A 306 5.83 -2.84 -15.88
N GLN A 307 5.41 -1.82 -16.62
CA GLN A 307 4.01 -1.36 -16.74
C GLN A 307 3.47 -1.57 -18.17
N THR A 308 3.72 -2.74 -18.74
CA THR A 308 3.27 -3.08 -20.11
C THR A 308 1.87 -3.68 -20.11
N GLU A 309 1.20 -3.57 -21.25
CA GLU A 309 -0.05 -4.28 -21.52
C GLU A 309 0.15 -5.78 -21.29
N ARG A 310 -0.72 -6.42 -20.50
CA ARG A 310 -0.63 -7.86 -20.25
C ARG A 310 -1.72 -8.60 -21.03
N GLN A 311 -1.26 -9.54 -21.85
CA GLN A 311 -2.10 -10.51 -22.54
C GLN A 311 -1.48 -11.91 -22.37
N GLY A 312 -1.48 -12.40 -21.14
CA GLY A 312 -1.12 -13.78 -20.86
C GLY A 312 -2.06 -14.75 -21.61
N VAL A 313 -1.51 -15.87 -22.05
CA VAL A 313 -2.29 -16.97 -22.62
C VAL A 313 -2.81 -17.83 -21.47
N SER A 314 -4.10 -18.18 -21.50
CA SER A 314 -4.71 -19.13 -20.58
C SER A 314 -5.80 -19.90 -21.30
N LEU A 315 -6.03 -21.15 -20.87
CA LEU A 315 -7.09 -21.99 -21.40
C LEU A 315 -8.46 -21.36 -21.09
N LEU A 316 -9.42 -21.50 -22.01
CA LEU A 316 -10.78 -20.99 -21.80
C LEU A 316 -11.43 -21.57 -20.53
N SER A 317 -11.13 -22.82 -20.18
CA SER A 317 -11.59 -23.49 -18.97
C SER A 317 -11.04 -22.86 -17.69
N GLU A 318 -9.78 -22.45 -17.68
CA GLU A 318 -9.16 -21.77 -16.53
C GLU A 318 -9.77 -20.39 -16.31
N ARG A 319 -9.91 -19.62 -17.40
CA ARG A 319 -10.58 -18.32 -17.37
C ARG A 319 -12.03 -18.42 -16.89
N ALA A 320 -12.77 -19.45 -17.33
CA ALA A 320 -14.14 -19.68 -16.88
C ALA A 320 -14.20 -20.02 -15.38
N LYS A 321 -13.27 -20.86 -14.90
CA LYS A 321 -13.15 -21.19 -13.47
C LYS A 321 -12.83 -19.95 -12.63
N ASP A 322 -11.89 -19.11 -13.04
CA ASP A 322 -11.58 -17.88 -12.31
C ASP A 322 -12.75 -16.88 -12.31
N ALA A 323 -13.52 -16.82 -13.40
CA ALA A 323 -14.75 -16.02 -13.45
C ALA A 323 -15.82 -16.55 -12.48
N GLU A 324 -15.98 -17.87 -12.38
CA GLU A 324 -16.86 -18.52 -11.41
C GLU A 324 -16.42 -18.21 -9.97
N ILE A 325 -15.12 -18.29 -9.68
CA ILE A 325 -14.57 -17.98 -8.35
C ILE A 325 -14.83 -16.50 -8.00
N LEU A 326 -14.52 -15.57 -8.92
CA LEU A 326 -14.69 -14.14 -8.68
C LEU A 326 -16.15 -13.78 -8.36
N CYS A 327 -17.10 -14.31 -9.13
CA CYS A 327 -18.52 -13.96 -9.03
C CYS A 327 -19.32 -14.88 -8.10
N GLY A 328 -18.73 -15.97 -7.60
CA GLY A 328 -19.37 -16.95 -6.73
C GLY A 328 -19.27 -16.63 -5.24
N ASP A 329 -19.71 -17.59 -4.43
CA ASP A 329 -19.63 -17.54 -2.96
C ASP A 329 -18.29 -18.13 -2.48
N TYR A 330 -17.21 -17.40 -2.74
CA TYR A 330 -15.85 -17.75 -2.34
C TYR A 330 -15.27 -16.70 -1.39
N GLY A 331 -14.25 -17.09 -0.62
CA GLY A 331 -13.52 -16.21 0.28
C GLY A 331 -12.77 -15.07 -0.44
N GLU A 332 -12.36 -14.07 0.35
CA GLU A 332 -11.61 -12.90 -0.15
C GLU A 332 -10.35 -13.32 -0.91
N ALA A 333 -9.56 -14.24 -0.35
CA ALA A 333 -8.28 -14.65 -0.91
C ALA A 333 -8.46 -15.32 -2.28
N GLU A 334 -9.47 -16.17 -2.42
CA GLU A 334 -9.83 -16.83 -3.68
C GLU A 334 -10.29 -15.84 -4.74
N LYS A 335 -11.20 -14.92 -4.38
CA LYS A 335 -11.71 -13.88 -5.28
C LYS A 335 -10.60 -12.97 -5.78
N VAL A 336 -9.75 -12.48 -4.87
CA VAL A 336 -8.60 -11.64 -5.20
C VAL A 336 -7.64 -12.38 -6.13
N ALA A 337 -7.26 -13.61 -5.79
CA ALA A 337 -6.35 -14.40 -6.61
C ALA A 337 -6.91 -14.66 -8.03
N ALA A 338 -8.21 -14.99 -8.13
CA ALA A 338 -8.90 -15.16 -9.40
C ALA A 338 -8.92 -13.87 -10.22
N ALA A 339 -9.19 -12.72 -9.60
CA ALA A 339 -9.18 -11.43 -10.29
C ALA A 339 -7.78 -11.07 -10.82
N TYR A 340 -6.72 -11.33 -10.06
CA TYR A 340 -5.33 -11.15 -10.51
C TYR A 340 -5.01 -12.02 -11.74
N ARG A 341 -5.42 -13.30 -11.74
CA ARG A 341 -5.25 -14.19 -12.90
C ARG A 341 -6.05 -13.73 -14.11
N LEU A 342 -7.32 -13.35 -13.92
CA LEU A 342 -8.19 -12.79 -14.96
C LEU A 342 -7.59 -11.52 -15.59
N GLY A 343 -7.00 -10.64 -14.77
CA GLY A 343 -6.36 -9.42 -15.22
C GLY A 343 -5.14 -9.70 -16.10
N ARG A 344 -4.27 -10.65 -15.71
CA ARG A 344 -3.10 -11.06 -16.50
C ARG A 344 -3.46 -11.56 -17.90
N VAL A 345 -4.57 -12.26 -18.03
CA VAL A 345 -5.04 -12.83 -19.31
C VAL A 345 -5.92 -11.86 -20.11
N GLY A 346 -6.00 -10.60 -19.67
CA GLY A 346 -6.70 -9.54 -20.38
C GLY A 346 -8.23 -9.59 -20.29
N ALA A 347 -8.82 -10.23 -19.27
CA ALA A 347 -10.27 -10.34 -19.08
C ALA A 347 -10.92 -9.03 -18.57
N ARG A 348 -10.43 -7.87 -19.02
CA ARG A 348 -10.81 -6.52 -18.56
C ARG A 348 -12.30 -6.22 -18.61
N GLN A 349 -13.01 -6.70 -19.63
CA GLN A 349 -14.45 -6.47 -19.78
C GLN A 349 -15.29 -7.21 -18.74
N LEU A 350 -14.82 -8.37 -18.28
CA LEU A 350 -15.45 -9.12 -17.20
C LEU A 350 -15.20 -8.42 -15.86
N LEU A 351 -13.95 -8.05 -15.60
CA LEU A 351 -13.57 -7.35 -14.37
C LEU A 351 -14.24 -5.97 -14.25
N ALA A 352 -14.33 -5.20 -15.35
CA ALA A 352 -15.01 -3.91 -15.37
C ALA A 352 -16.50 -4.04 -15.01
N ARG A 353 -17.19 -5.08 -15.49
CA ARG A 353 -18.58 -5.38 -15.09
C ARG A 353 -18.68 -5.77 -13.62
N ALA A 354 -17.69 -6.49 -13.10
CA ALA A 354 -17.66 -6.90 -11.70
C ALA A 354 -17.51 -5.73 -10.72
N LEU A 355 -17.06 -4.54 -11.15
CA LEU A 355 -17.00 -3.34 -10.30
C LEU A 355 -18.36 -2.87 -9.78
N THR A 356 -19.47 -3.31 -10.39
CA THR A 356 -20.83 -3.00 -9.93
C THR A 356 -21.47 -4.11 -9.08
N ALA A 357 -20.77 -5.22 -8.84
CA ALA A 357 -21.26 -6.37 -8.07
C ALA A 357 -21.26 -6.11 -6.55
N ASP A 358 -21.35 -7.15 -5.72
CA ASP A 358 -21.13 -7.02 -4.27
C ASP A 358 -19.70 -6.53 -3.95
N GLU A 359 -19.48 -6.08 -2.72
CA GLU A 359 -18.28 -5.34 -2.34
C GLU A 359 -16.99 -6.14 -2.53
N GLY A 360 -16.95 -7.39 -2.06
CA GLY A 360 -15.80 -8.28 -2.20
C GLY A 360 -15.48 -8.56 -3.66
N THR A 361 -16.50 -8.85 -4.48
CA THR A 361 -16.35 -9.05 -5.92
C THR A 361 -15.83 -7.80 -6.63
N ALA A 362 -16.40 -6.63 -6.32
CA ALA A 362 -16.00 -5.37 -6.93
C ALA A 362 -14.57 -4.96 -6.57
N ARG A 363 -14.19 -5.10 -5.29
CA ARG A 363 -12.83 -4.82 -4.81
C ARG A 363 -11.80 -5.77 -5.44
N ALA A 364 -12.06 -7.07 -5.43
CA ALA A 364 -11.20 -8.05 -6.08
C ALA A 364 -11.01 -7.71 -7.58
N ALA A 365 -12.11 -7.42 -8.28
CA ALA A 365 -12.07 -7.03 -9.69
C ALA A 365 -11.25 -5.76 -9.95
N ALA A 366 -11.32 -4.77 -9.06
CA ALA A 366 -10.51 -3.56 -9.14
C ALA A 366 -9.01 -3.89 -9.05
N TYR A 367 -8.59 -4.75 -8.12
CA TYR A 367 -7.19 -5.21 -8.07
C TYR A 367 -6.78 -5.96 -9.33
N GLY A 368 -7.63 -6.87 -9.82
CA GLY A 368 -7.38 -7.59 -11.07
C GLY A 368 -7.14 -6.65 -12.26
N LEU A 369 -7.94 -5.59 -12.39
CA LEU A 369 -7.79 -4.58 -13.45
C LEU A 369 -6.44 -3.86 -13.39
N THR A 370 -5.84 -3.67 -12.21
CA THR A 370 -4.50 -3.04 -12.11
C THR A 370 -3.39 -3.84 -12.78
N THR A 371 -3.62 -5.14 -13.03
CA THR A 371 -2.66 -6.04 -13.69
C THR A 371 -2.84 -6.11 -15.21
N ALA A 372 -3.99 -5.67 -15.72
CA ALA A 372 -4.33 -5.72 -17.15
C ALA A 372 -3.64 -4.60 -17.96
N GLY A 373 -3.00 -3.63 -17.29
CA GLY A 373 -2.27 -2.54 -17.93
C GLY A 373 -3.19 -1.43 -18.48
N PRO A 374 -2.66 -0.54 -19.33
CA PRO A 374 -3.36 0.66 -19.78
C PRO A 374 -4.76 0.48 -20.38
N SER A 375 -5.06 -0.64 -21.06
CA SER A 375 -6.40 -0.84 -21.61
C SER A 375 -7.49 -1.12 -20.56
N ALA A 376 -7.10 -1.35 -19.29
CA ALA A 376 -8.00 -1.45 -18.15
C ALA A 376 -8.69 -0.11 -17.87
N ALA A 377 -7.94 1.00 -17.91
CA ALA A 377 -8.49 2.35 -17.71
C ALA A 377 -9.64 2.61 -18.69
N SER A 378 -9.43 2.33 -19.98
CA SER A 378 -10.47 2.53 -21.01
C SER A 378 -11.74 1.71 -20.75
N ALA A 379 -11.62 0.54 -20.12
CA ALA A 379 -12.78 -0.32 -19.81
C ALA A 379 -13.63 0.23 -18.65
N VAL A 380 -13.05 1.07 -17.78
CA VAL A 380 -13.73 1.58 -16.58
C VAL A 380 -14.04 3.08 -16.64
N LEU A 381 -13.46 3.85 -17.56
CA LEU A 381 -13.76 5.28 -17.75
C LEU A 381 -15.27 5.60 -17.76
N PRO A 382 -16.15 4.82 -18.44
CA PRO A 382 -17.59 5.09 -18.42
C PRO A 382 -18.25 5.01 -17.03
N LEU A 383 -17.65 4.26 -16.09
CA LEU A 383 -18.15 4.10 -14.72
C LEU A 383 -17.88 5.34 -13.86
N LEU A 384 -16.95 6.21 -14.26
CA LEU A 384 -16.68 7.45 -13.53
C LEU A 384 -17.89 8.40 -13.51
N SER A 385 -18.75 8.36 -14.54
CA SER A 385 -19.92 9.24 -14.64
C SER A 385 -21.24 8.52 -14.32
N ASN A 386 -21.35 7.23 -14.65
CA ASN A 386 -22.64 6.54 -14.74
C ASN A 386 -22.82 5.39 -13.73
N ALA A 387 -22.06 5.38 -12.64
CA ALA A 387 -22.12 4.31 -11.65
C ALA A 387 -22.34 4.83 -10.22
N SER A 388 -22.63 3.90 -9.31
CA SER A 388 -22.70 4.16 -7.87
C SER A 388 -21.39 4.75 -7.35
N ASN A 389 -21.44 5.46 -6.21
CA ASN A 389 -20.24 6.06 -5.60
C ASN A 389 -19.11 5.04 -5.38
N ARG A 390 -19.44 3.81 -4.97
CA ARG A 390 -18.47 2.73 -4.80
C ARG A 390 -17.81 2.34 -6.13
N ALA A 391 -18.61 2.08 -7.17
CA ALA A 391 -18.09 1.71 -8.48
C ALA A 391 -17.26 2.84 -9.10
N ARG A 392 -17.69 4.10 -8.92
CA ARG A 392 -16.94 5.30 -9.30
C ARG A 392 -15.58 5.38 -8.59
N ARG A 393 -15.56 5.19 -7.27
CA ARG A 393 -14.33 5.16 -6.46
C ARG A 393 -13.38 4.07 -6.94
N LEU A 394 -13.87 2.84 -7.15
CA LEU A 394 -13.04 1.74 -7.66
C LEU A 394 -12.57 1.96 -9.11
N ALA A 395 -13.40 2.56 -9.96
CA ALA A 395 -12.99 2.96 -11.31
C ALA A 395 -11.91 4.04 -11.27
N ALA A 396 -12.03 5.03 -10.38
CA ALA A 396 -11.00 6.04 -10.15
C ALA A 396 -9.67 5.40 -9.71
N PHE A 397 -9.71 4.45 -8.78
CA PHE A 397 -8.53 3.67 -8.37
C PHE A 397 -7.88 2.97 -9.58
N VAL A 398 -8.66 2.27 -10.40
CA VAL A 398 -8.14 1.56 -11.59
C VAL A 398 -7.55 2.52 -12.62
N VAL A 399 -8.23 3.63 -12.94
CA VAL A 399 -7.71 4.66 -13.85
C VAL A 399 -6.43 5.25 -13.28
N GLY A 400 -6.45 5.59 -12.00
CA GLY A 400 -5.32 6.08 -11.24
C GLY A 400 -4.12 5.18 -11.35
N GLU A 401 -4.28 3.86 -11.25
CA GLU A 401 -3.20 2.85 -11.30
C GLU A 401 -2.71 2.48 -12.70
N THR A 402 -3.53 2.67 -13.75
CA THR A 402 -3.25 2.08 -15.08
C THR A 402 -3.25 3.05 -16.26
N ALA A 403 -3.94 4.19 -16.16
CA ALA A 403 -4.16 5.05 -17.31
C ALA A 403 -2.88 5.69 -17.83
N ARG A 404 -2.77 5.75 -19.16
CA ARG A 404 -1.81 6.65 -19.80
C ARG A 404 -2.30 8.09 -19.64
N PRO A 405 -1.38 9.06 -19.50
CA PRO A 405 -1.75 10.47 -19.53
C PRO A 405 -2.25 10.86 -20.93
N ASP A 406 -3.48 11.36 -20.97
CA ASP A 406 -4.08 11.97 -22.15
C ASP A 406 -5.16 12.97 -21.71
N ALA A 407 -5.45 13.96 -22.57
CA ALA A 407 -6.38 15.04 -22.23
C ALA A 407 -7.82 14.55 -21.96
N SER A 408 -8.28 13.50 -22.64
CA SER A 408 -9.62 12.95 -22.45
C SER A 408 -9.77 12.27 -21.09
N THR A 409 -8.75 11.52 -20.67
CA THR A 409 -8.71 10.88 -19.35
C THR A 409 -8.73 11.93 -18.25
N ILE A 410 -7.90 12.98 -18.36
CA ILE A 410 -7.84 14.07 -17.37
C ILE A 410 -9.18 14.80 -17.27
N ALA A 411 -9.78 15.16 -18.41
CA ALA A 411 -11.07 15.83 -18.42
C ALA A 411 -12.19 14.97 -17.82
N THR A 412 -12.17 13.65 -18.07
CA THR A 412 -13.16 12.73 -17.50
C THR A 412 -13.00 12.61 -15.98
N LEU A 413 -11.77 12.51 -15.48
CA LEU A 413 -11.49 12.50 -14.04
C LEU A 413 -11.92 13.81 -13.38
N GLY A 414 -11.60 14.95 -13.98
CA GLY A 414 -11.99 16.28 -13.50
C GLY A 414 -13.51 16.46 -13.43
N GLN A 415 -14.23 16.03 -14.47
CA GLN A 415 -15.70 16.05 -14.47
C GLN A 415 -16.28 15.13 -13.38
N ALA A 416 -15.72 13.92 -13.23
CA ALA A 416 -16.14 12.99 -12.19
C ALA A 416 -15.90 13.57 -10.78
N LEU A 417 -14.76 14.24 -10.58
CA LEU A 417 -14.38 14.88 -9.32
C LEU A 417 -15.38 15.97 -8.92
N ARG A 418 -15.71 16.90 -9.84
CA ARG A 418 -16.73 17.94 -9.63
C ARG A 418 -18.13 17.39 -9.39
N SER A 419 -18.48 16.27 -10.01
CA SER A 419 -19.81 15.66 -9.82
C SER A 419 -19.93 14.80 -8.56
N SER A 420 -18.86 14.65 -7.76
CA SER A 420 -18.81 13.78 -6.57
C SER A 420 -18.89 14.55 -5.24
N ASP A 421 -19.38 15.79 -5.23
CA ASP A 421 -19.36 16.69 -4.07
C ASP A 421 -20.03 16.13 -2.79
N SER A 422 -20.95 15.18 -2.92
CA SER A 422 -21.62 14.51 -1.80
C SER A 422 -20.89 13.25 -1.30
N ASN A 423 -19.81 12.81 -1.95
CA ASN A 423 -19.08 11.59 -1.59
C ASN A 423 -17.57 11.82 -1.50
N LYS A 424 -17.09 12.08 -0.27
CA LYS A 424 -15.69 12.38 0.01
C LYS A 424 -14.73 11.25 -0.36
N GLU A 425 -15.13 9.99 -0.19
CA GLU A 425 -14.28 8.84 -0.52
C GLU A 425 -14.04 8.74 -2.03
N ALA A 426 -15.07 8.96 -2.85
CA ALA A 426 -14.94 9.02 -4.29
C ALA A 426 -14.09 10.21 -4.74
N GLN A 427 -14.28 11.40 -4.14
CA GLN A 427 -13.45 12.56 -4.42
C GLN A 427 -11.97 12.29 -4.13
N CYS A 428 -11.66 11.62 -3.02
CA CYS A 428 -10.27 11.31 -2.65
C CYS A 428 -9.60 10.38 -3.63
N GLU A 429 -10.29 9.31 -4.05
CA GLU A 429 -9.72 8.40 -5.02
C GLU A 429 -9.59 9.05 -6.41
N LEU A 430 -10.49 9.97 -6.77
CA LEU A 430 -10.39 10.77 -7.99
C LEU A 430 -9.20 11.74 -7.95
N LEU A 431 -8.99 12.44 -6.83
CA LEU A 431 -7.84 13.32 -6.63
C LEU A 431 -6.53 12.53 -6.76
N GLU A 432 -6.42 11.39 -6.08
CA GLU A 432 -5.23 10.55 -6.16
C GLU A 432 -5.03 9.98 -7.58
N ALA A 433 -6.11 9.59 -8.27
CA ALA A 433 -6.03 9.15 -9.67
C ALA A 433 -5.49 10.25 -10.59
N ILE A 434 -5.94 11.49 -10.44
CA ILE A 434 -5.42 12.64 -11.19
C ILE A 434 -3.94 12.86 -10.88
N GLY A 435 -3.55 12.77 -9.60
CA GLY A 435 -2.15 12.87 -9.17
C GLY A 435 -1.26 11.80 -9.81
N LEU A 436 -1.70 10.54 -9.82
CA LEU A 436 -0.96 9.43 -10.44
C LEU A 436 -0.85 9.60 -11.97
N VAL A 437 -1.89 10.06 -12.64
CA VAL A 437 -1.84 10.40 -14.08
C VAL A 437 -0.86 11.55 -14.33
N GLY A 438 -0.88 12.59 -13.48
CA GLY A 438 0.07 13.71 -13.55
C GLY A 438 1.52 13.26 -13.33
N ALA A 439 1.76 12.37 -12.37
CA ALA A 439 3.09 11.79 -12.12
C ALA A 439 3.64 11.05 -13.36
N ARG A 440 2.78 10.31 -14.08
CA ARG A 440 3.15 9.67 -15.36
C ARG A 440 3.37 10.67 -16.47
N ALA A 441 2.54 11.70 -16.58
CA ALA A 441 2.74 12.77 -17.55
C ALA A 441 4.13 13.42 -17.37
N ARG A 442 4.49 13.73 -16.11
CA ARG A 442 5.82 14.24 -15.77
C ARG A 442 6.94 13.28 -16.15
N SER A 443 6.82 11.99 -15.83
CA SER A 443 7.88 11.03 -16.15
C SER A 443 8.08 10.84 -17.66
N LEU A 444 7.07 11.17 -18.47
CA LEU A 444 7.11 11.17 -19.93
C LEU A 444 7.47 12.53 -20.55
N GLY A 445 7.75 13.56 -19.75
CA GLY A 445 8.05 14.92 -20.23
C GLY A 445 6.86 15.64 -20.86
N GLN A 446 5.63 15.32 -20.44
CA GLN A 446 4.39 15.89 -20.94
C GLN A 446 3.86 16.99 -20.00
N ASP A 447 4.57 18.11 -19.96
CA ASP A 447 4.32 19.19 -18.99
C ASP A 447 2.91 19.77 -19.09
N ASP A 448 2.34 19.89 -20.29
CA ASP A 448 0.97 20.40 -20.50
C ASP A 448 -0.11 19.52 -19.85
N LEU A 449 0.04 18.19 -19.95
CA LEU A 449 -0.86 17.24 -19.33
C LEU A 449 -0.68 17.21 -17.81
N CYS A 450 0.57 17.32 -17.34
CA CYS A 450 0.87 17.45 -15.91
C CYS A 450 0.23 18.72 -15.33
N ASN A 451 0.33 19.86 -16.02
CA ASN A 451 -0.28 21.12 -15.62
C ASN A 451 -1.81 21.03 -15.60
N SER A 452 -2.40 20.33 -16.56
CA SER A 452 -3.85 20.08 -16.61
C SER A 452 -4.31 19.25 -15.39
N CYS A 453 -3.56 18.21 -15.00
CA CYS A 453 -3.84 17.48 -13.76
C CYS A 453 -3.79 18.39 -12.53
N MET A 454 -2.79 19.26 -12.42
CA MET A 454 -2.69 20.19 -11.29
C MET A 454 -3.87 21.19 -11.25
N GLN A 455 -4.29 21.71 -12.40
CA GLN A 455 -5.43 22.63 -12.49
C GLN A 455 -6.74 22.00 -12.01
N GLU A 456 -6.96 20.70 -12.26
CA GLU A 456 -8.13 19.97 -11.76
C GLU A 456 -8.12 19.79 -10.23
N VAL A 457 -6.93 19.71 -9.62
CA VAL A 457 -6.75 19.43 -8.19
C VAL A 457 -6.70 20.69 -7.32
N LEU A 458 -6.07 21.77 -7.82
CA LEU A 458 -5.80 23.00 -7.06
C LEU A 458 -7.02 23.56 -6.30
N PRO A 459 -8.23 23.64 -6.90
CA PRO A 459 -9.40 24.18 -6.20
C PRO A 459 -9.73 23.45 -4.89
N TYR A 460 -9.47 22.15 -4.81
CA TYR A 460 -9.75 21.32 -3.63
C TYR A 460 -8.75 21.54 -2.50
N LEU A 461 -7.49 21.84 -2.85
CA LEU A 461 -6.48 22.24 -1.87
C LEU A 461 -6.76 23.65 -1.36
N GLU A 462 -7.05 24.59 -2.26
CA GLU A 462 -7.35 25.99 -1.93
C GLU A 462 -8.59 26.12 -1.04
N GLN A 463 -9.66 25.38 -1.36
CA GLN A 463 -10.88 25.35 -0.54
C GLN A 463 -10.60 24.87 0.89
N SER A 464 -9.64 23.97 1.07
CA SER A 464 -9.27 23.46 2.39
C SER A 464 -8.37 24.43 3.18
N GLY A 465 -7.76 25.42 2.53
CA GLY A 465 -6.98 26.47 3.16
C GLY A 465 -5.92 25.94 4.13
N ALA A 466 -5.72 26.63 5.26
CA ALA A 466 -4.74 26.24 6.28
C ALA A 466 -5.07 24.92 7.02
N THR A 467 -6.27 24.37 6.84
CA THR A 467 -6.71 23.14 7.50
C THR A 467 -6.67 21.92 6.58
N TRP A 468 -6.07 22.02 5.39
CA TRP A 468 -5.98 20.94 4.40
C TRP A 468 -5.48 19.61 4.98
N ALA A 469 -4.51 19.64 5.90
CA ALA A 469 -3.97 18.43 6.51
C ALA A 469 -4.98 17.72 7.42
N LYS A 470 -6.08 18.38 7.82
CA LYS A 470 -7.15 17.86 8.68
C LYS A 470 -8.45 17.59 7.93
N THR A 471 -8.45 17.68 6.60
CA THR A 471 -9.60 17.31 5.77
C THR A 471 -9.21 16.18 4.82
N GLN A 472 -10.12 15.22 4.66
CA GLN A 472 -9.91 14.06 3.79
C GLN A 472 -9.59 14.48 2.35
N THR A 473 -10.35 15.42 1.81
CA THR A 473 -10.16 15.95 0.45
C THR A 473 -8.91 16.83 0.34
N GLY A 474 -8.60 17.65 1.35
CA GLY A 474 -7.43 18.53 1.34
C GLY A 474 -6.12 17.75 1.37
N GLU A 475 -6.03 16.70 2.18
CA GLU A 475 -4.87 15.82 2.21
C GLU A 475 -4.68 15.07 0.89
N CYS A 476 -5.76 14.53 0.30
CA CYS A 476 -5.67 13.87 -1.00
C CYS A 476 -5.30 14.84 -2.14
N ALA A 477 -5.80 16.07 -2.10
CA ALA A 477 -5.44 17.11 -3.07
C ALA A 477 -3.96 17.51 -2.93
N ALA A 478 -3.46 17.67 -1.71
CA ALA A 478 -2.04 17.92 -1.46
C ALA A 478 -1.18 16.78 -2.01
N TYR A 479 -1.53 15.53 -1.72
CA TYR A 479 -0.81 14.36 -2.22
C TYR A 479 -0.85 14.28 -3.75
N ALA A 480 -1.97 14.58 -4.38
CA ALA A 480 -2.08 14.62 -5.83
C ALA A 480 -1.19 15.70 -6.47
N ILE A 481 -1.08 16.88 -5.85
CA ILE A 481 -0.14 17.93 -6.28
C ILE A 481 1.30 17.46 -6.11
N LEU A 482 1.65 16.83 -5.00
CA LEU A 482 3.00 16.28 -4.78
C LEU A 482 3.37 15.26 -5.85
N LEU A 483 2.42 14.37 -6.18
CA LEU A 483 2.57 13.38 -7.25
C LEU A 483 2.75 14.03 -8.61
N ALA A 484 2.04 15.11 -8.95
CA ALA A 484 2.14 15.78 -10.25
C ALA A 484 3.33 16.73 -10.36
N ALA A 485 3.54 17.62 -9.38
CA ALA A 485 4.56 18.67 -9.40
C ALA A 485 6.00 18.15 -9.20
N GLY A 486 6.18 16.96 -8.63
CA GLY A 486 7.51 16.36 -8.49
C GLY A 486 8.38 17.05 -7.45
N LEU A 487 7.72 17.68 -6.49
CA LEU A 487 8.36 18.31 -5.35
C LEU A 487 9.11 17.22 -4.58
N LYS A 488 10.43 17.40 -4.44
CA LYS A 488 11.25 16.56 -3.57
C LYS A 488 10.98 16.99 -2.13
N GLY A 489 10.42 16.11 -1.32
CA GLY A 489 10.20 16.37 0.11
C GLY A 489 11.51 16.24 0.89
N GLN A 490 11.94 17.32 1.52
CA GLN A 490 12.63 17.27 2.82
C GLN A 490 11.79 18.03 3.83
#